data_AF-A0A8J3ZVR2-F1
#
_entry.id   AF-A0A8J3ZVR2-F1
#
_cell.length_a   1.000
_cell.length_b   1.000
_cell.length_c   1.000
_cell.angle_alpha   90.00
_cell.angle_beta   90.00
_cell.angle_gamma   90.00
#
_symmetry.space_group_name_H-M   'P 1'
#
loop_
_entity.id
_entity.type
_entity.pdbx_description
1 polymer ?
#
loop_
_entity_poly.entity_id
_entity_poly.type
_entity_poly.pdbx_seq_one_letter_code
_entity_poly.pdbx_strand_id
1 'polypeptide(L)'
;MPFGGLVLVDLDGGRPNRLGGKPRSGAAAIAPSSSWAADPRDRHGPAKWGRAAGACAAGRRSRARRAEPVPAAPRLRGALILKRQIRQFPDPRTALTSSAVSPRIVWRASEPCNLASILEFVDNEFTKLRDQLSAHKREVEDAVNNNELAVEIDQDSLASYVLNSKTLLRIESRIAKATKQRLRSRVLLYYISDRVDELRMIDLHQIIDLDATLAAEGELLWRFARNWMLRADFQQYLAEEGDDLVARGIGLFYLFLLRITQMPDKPALAQLLESKMNFNLNELRDARIAAESEVTSPS
;
A
#
# COMPACT_ATOMS: atom_id res chain seq x y z
N MET A 1 35.65 27.16 -13.50
CA MET A 1 34.41 27.87 -13.12
C MET A 1 33.74 27.05 -12.04
N PRO A 2 33.36 27.66 -10.90
CA PRO A 2 33.30 26.98 -9.61
C PRO A 2 31.95 26.33 -9.31
N PHE A 3 32.01 25.36 -8.40
CA PHE A 3 30.92 24.59 -7.82
C PHE A 3 29.98 25.48 -6.99
N GLY A 4 28.67 25.37 -7.24
CA GLY A 4 27.61 25.95 -6.42
C GLY A 4 27.22 24.98 -5.31
N GLY A 5 27.40 25.42 -4.06
CA GLY A 5 27.26 24.62 -2.84
C GLY A 5 25.81 24.26 -2.51
N LEU A 6 25.66 23.05 -1.98
CA LEU A 6 24.44 22.54 -1.36
C LEU A 6 24.32 23.18 0.04
N VAL A 7 23.24 23.93 0.29
CA VAL A 7 22.91 24.45 1.62
C VAL A 7 22.21 23.33 2.41
N LEU A 8 22.91 22.80 3.41
CA LEU A 8 22.30 22.03 4.49
C LEU A 8 21.53 23.01 5.39
N VAL A 9 20.24 22.78 5.57
CA VAL A 9 19.46 23.45 6.62
C VAL A 9 19.37 22.48 7.79
N ASP A 10 20.17 22.74 8.83
CA ASP A 10 20.02 22.15 10.15
C ASP A 10 18.72 22.68 10.78
N LEU A 11 17.77 21.77 11.05
CA LEU A 11 16.63 22.04 11.91
C LEU A 11 16.95 21.47 13.30
N ASP A 12 17.79 22.21 14.03
CA ASP A 12 18.10 21.87 15.41
C ASP A 12 17.01 22.41 16.34
N GLY A 13 16.54 21.53 17.23
CA GLY A 13 15.35 21.72 18.05
C GLY A 13 15.57 22.73 19.18
N GLY A 14 14.75 23.78 19.18
CA GLY A 14 14.62 24.71 20.30
C GLY A 14 14.06 24.01 21.54
N ARG A 15 14.90 23.84 22.56
CA ARG A 15 14.50 23.45 23.92
C ARG A 15 13.79 24.63 24.61
N PRO A 16 12.68 24.42 25.33
CA PRO A 16 12.13 25.44 26.20
C PRO A 16 12.89 25.53 27.53
N ASN A 17 13.10 26.76 27.97
CA ASN A 17 13.72 27.18 29.23
C ASN A 17 13.07 26.54 30.46
N ARG A 18 13.89 25.93 31.32
CA ARG A 18 13.58 25.64 32.73
C ARG A 18 13.92 26.86 33.59
N LEU A 19 12.89 27.50 34.12
CA LEU A 19 12.94 28.31 35.35
C LEU A 19 11.88 27.66 36.25
N GLY A 20 12.17 27.07 37.41
CA GLY A 20 12.91 27.66 38.52
C GLY A 20 11.88 28.16 39.55
N GLY A 21 11.29 27.24 40.33
CA GLY A 21 10.27 27.61 41.32
C GLY A 21 9.78 26.46 42.20
N LYS A 22 10.43 26.28 43.35
CA LYS A 22 9.90 25.68 44.60
C LYS A 22 10.53 26.48 45.75
N PRO A 23 9.99 26.51 46.98
CA PRO A 23 8.83 25.77 47.51
C PRO A 23 7.84 26.64 48.32
N ARG A 24 6.68 26.09 48.70
CA ARG A 24 6.11 26.38 50.02
C ARG A 24 5.31 25.20 50.56
N SER A 25 5.53 25.02 51.85
CA SER A 25 5.06 24.01 52.79
C SER A 25 3.55 24.03 53.01
N GLY A 26 2.98 22.87 53.31
CA GLY A 26 1.65 22.73 53.90
C GLY A 26 1.37 21.29 54.25
N ALA A 27 1.61 20.94 55.51
CA ALA A 27 1.45 19.61 56.08
C ALA A 27 -0.04 19.22 56.23
N ALA A 28 -0.34 17.93 56.08
CA ALA A 28 -1.23 17.20 56.98
C ALA A 28 -1.06 15.70 56.77
N ALA A 29 -0.75 15.01 57.87
CA ALA A 29 -0.65 13.57 57.98
C ALA A 29 -2.03 12.91 57.87
N ILE A 30 -2.05 11.61 57.54
CA ILE A 30 -2.72 10.51 58.27
C ILE A 30 -2.36 9.20 57.53
N ALA A 31 -1.56 8.38 58.20
CA ALA A 31 -1.51 6.92 58.06
C ALA A 31 -2.29 6.34 59.29
N PRO A 32 -2.56 5.02 59.47
CA PRO A 32 -1.81 3.89 58.91
C PRO A 32 -2.59 2.56 58.66
N SER A 33 -1.79 1.53 58.35
CA SER A 33 -2.04 0.08 58.52
C SER A 33 -2.84 -0.60 57.39
N SER A 34 -2.56 -1.83 56.98
CA SER A 34 -1.84 -2.93 57.65
C SER A 34 -1.29 -3.94 56.63
N SER A 35 -0.12 -4.48 56.96
CA SER A 35 0.39 -5.85 56.75
C SER A 35 -0.46 -6.83 55.93
N TRP A 36 0.15 -7.56 54.99
CA TRP A 36 0.15 -9.03 54.96
C TRP A 36 1.46 -9.51 54.33
N ALA A 37 2.09 -10.46 55.00
CA ALA A 37 3.38 -11.08 54.70
C ALA A 37 3.18 -12.56 54.33
N ALA A 38 4.23 -13.14 53.72
CA ALA A 38 4.45 -14.57 53.44
C ALA A 38 3.57 -15.18 52.32
N ASP A 39 4.02 -16.12 51.49
CA ASP A 39 5.07 -17.13 51.65
C ASP A 39 5.52 -17.65 50.26
N PRO A 40 6.81 -17.92 49.99
CA PRO A 40 7.28 -18.61 48.80
C PRO A 40 7.70 -20.04 49.11
N ARG A 41 6.95 -21.04 48.62
CA ARG A 41 7.42 -22.42 48.38
C ARG A 41 6.29 -23.26 47.78
N ASP A 42 6.47 -23.75 46.56
CA ASP A 42 6.27 -25.18 46.34
C ASP A 42 7.05 -25.70 45.11
N ARG A 43 7.88 -26.69 45.41
CA ARG A 43 8.75 -27.45 44.52
C ARG A 43 8.18 -28.86 44.45
N HIS A 44 7.68 -29.28 43.29
CA HIS A 44 7.58 -30.68 42.86
C HIS A 44 7.66 -30.62 41.32
N GLY A 45 8.65 -31.15 40.60
CA GLY A 45 9.27 -32.47 40.64
C GLY A 45 8.90 -33.20 39.32
N PRO A 46 9.84 -33.52 38.40
CA PRO A 46 9.49 -34.05 37.09
C PRO A 46 9.25 -35.57 37.11
N ALA A 47 8.11 -36.00 36.57
CA ALA A 47 7.78 -37.41 36.38
C ALA A 47 8.52 -37.98 35.15
N LYS A 48 9.39 -38.95 35.43
CA LYS A 48 10.01 -39.88 34.47
C LYS A 48 8.94 -40.68 33.76
N TRP A 49 8.95 -40.70 32.42
CA TRP A 49 8.26 -41.71 31.63
C TRP A 49 9.27 -42.69 31.06
N GLY A 50 9.09 -43.95 31.45
CA GLY A 50 9.95 -45.08 31.11
C GLY A 50 9.73 -45.58 29.68
N ARG A 51 10.79 -46.18 29.14
CA ARG A 51 10.78 -47.00 27.93
C ARG A 51 10.05 -48.31 28.24
N ALA A 52 9.19 -48.75 27.33
CA ALA A 52 8.83 -50.16 27.19
C ALA A 52 8.93 -50.53 25.70
N ALA A 53 9.79 -51.50 25.43
CA ALA A 53 9.87 -52.21 24.17
C ALA A 53 8.67 -53.16 24.04
N GLY A 54 8.19 -53.36 22.82
CA GLY A 54 7.16 -54.33 22.50
C GLY A 54 7.01 -54.49 20.99
N ALA A 55 7.74 -55.45 20.44
CA ALA A 55 7.60 -55.89 19.06
C ALA A 55 6.33 -56.73 18.89
N CYS A 56 5.59 -56.52 17.79
CA CYS A 56 4.81 -57.57 17.14
C CYS A 56 4.48 -57.19 15.69
N ALA A 57 4.95 -58.02 14.77
CA ALA A 57 4.73 -57.93 13.35
C ALA A 57 3.31 -58.36 12.95
N ALA A 58 2.71 -57.66 11.99
CA ALA A 58 1.71 -58.22 11.09
C ALA A 58 1.64 -57.38 9.81
N GLY A 59 2.08 -57.97 8.70
CA GLY A 59 2.15 -57.31 7.40
C GLY A 59 0.81 -56.85 6.86
N ARG A 60 0.82 -55.65 6.28
CA ARG A 60 -0.15 -55.24 5.25
C ARG A 60 0.61 -54.84 4.01
N ARG A 61 0.28 -55.52 2.92
CA ARG A 61 0.79 -55.25 1.58
C ARG A 61 0.26 -53.88 1.13
N SER A 62 1.12 -52.87 1.21
CA SER A 62 0.87 -51.57 0.60
C SER A 62 0.92 -51.72 -0.92
N ARG A 63 -0.24 -51.73 -1.58
CA ARG A 63 -0.31 -51.48 -3.02
C ARG A 63 0.29 -50.10 -3.25
N ALA A 64 1.46 -50.07 -3.89
CA ALA A 64 2.02 -48.87 -4.49
C ALA A 64 1.01 -48.32 -5.50
N ARG A 65 0.21 -47.34 -5.06
CA ARG A 65 -0.46 -46.44 -6.00
C ARG A 65 0.67 -45.66 -6.65
N ARG A 66 0.86 -45.87 -7.96
CA ARG A 66 1.67 -45.00 -8.79
C ARG A 66 1.19 -43.58 -8.51
N ALA A 67 2.08 -42.74 -7.98
CA ALA A 67 1.86 -41.32 -7.92
C ALA A 67 1.61 -40.86 -9.37
N GLU A 68 0.39 -40.44 -9.66
CA GLU A 68 0.14 -39.69 -10.88
C GLU A 68 1.02 -38.43 -10.82
N PRO A 69 1.67 -38.06 -11.93
CA PRO A 69 2.43 -36.82 -11.98
C PRO A 69 1.49 -35.67 -11.64
N VAL A 70 1.78 -34.99 -10.53
CA VAL A 70 1.12 -33.74 -10.15
C VAL A 70 1.18 -32.82 -11.38
N PRO A 71 0.04 -32.34 -11.92
CA PRO A 71 0.07 -31.44 -13.04
C PRO A 71 0.90 -30.22 -12.64
N ALA A 72 1.90 -29.89 -13.46
CA ALA A 72 2.75 -28.74 -13.24
C ALA A 72 1.87 -27.51 -13.01
N ALA A 73 2.03 -26.85 -11.86
CA ALA A 73 1.30 -25.64 -11.54
C ALA A 73 1.41 -24.65 -12.71
N PRO A 74 0.30 -23.98 -13.09
CA PRO A 74 0.33 -22.99 -14.16
C PRO A 74 1.36 -21.93 -13.80
N ARG A 75 2.44 -21.87 -14.60
CA ARG A 75 3.49 -20.87 -14.44
C ARG A 75 2.86 -19.50 -14.60
N LEU A 76 2.80 -18.73 -13.52
CA LEU A 76 2.42 -17.32 -13.48
C LEU A 76 3.37 -16.52 -14.40
N ARG A 77 3.04 -16.46 -15.69
CA ARG A 77 3.77 -15.68 -16.71
C ARG A 77 3.44 -14.17 -16.64
N GLY A 78 2.57 -13.75 -15.74
CA GLY A 78 2.01 -12.38 -15.69
C GLY A 78 2.93 -11.30 -15.13
N ALA A 79 3.97 -11.62 -14.35
CA ALA A 79 4.77 -10.61 -13.64
C ALA A 79 5.77 -9.81 -14.51
N LEU A 80 5.83 -10.05 -15.82
CA LEU A 80 6.86 -9.49 -16.70
C LEU A 80 6.46 -8.24 -17.50
N ILE A 81 5.25 -7.69 -17.32
CA ILE A 81 4.74 -6.66 -18.24
C ILE A 81 5.16 -5.23 -17.87
N LEU A 82 5.42 -4.90 -16.61
CA LEU A 82 5.67 -3.51 -16.21
C LEU A 82 7.08 -2.95 -16.51
N LYS A 83 8.06 -3.78 -16.90
CA LYS A 83 9.41 -3.30 -17.28
C LYS A 83 9.62 -3.13 -18.79
N ARG A 84 8.68 -3.54 -19.65
CA ARG A 84 8.91 -3.60 -21.12
C ARG A 84 8.46 -2.35 -21.88
N GLN A 85 7.69 -1.45 -21.28
CA GLN A 85 7.02 -0.36 -22.00
C GLN A 85 7.84 0.94 -22.13
N ILE A 86 9.06 1.01 -21.57
CA ILE A 86 9.90 2.22 -21.59
C ILE A 86 11.02 2.16 -22.67
N ARG A 87 11.13 1.08 -23.47
CA ARG A 87 12.23 0.91 -24.46
C ARG A 87 11.87 1.15 -25.93
N GLN A 88 10.75 1.77 -26.25
CA GLN A 88 10.34 2.00 -27.65
C GLN A 88 10.08 3.48 -27.99
N PHE A 89 10.90 4.40 -27.47
CA PHE A 89 11.07 5.67 -28.17
C PHE A 89 12.13 5.46 -29.26
N PRO A 90 11.79 5.53 -30.55
CA PRO A 90 12.79 5.56 -31.60
C PRO A 90 13.67 6.80 -31.39
N ASP A 91 14.98 6.62 -31.52
CA ASP A 91 15.95 7.72 -31.51
C ASP A 91 15.52 8.74 -32.59
N PRO A 92 15.24 10.02 -32.24
CA PRO A 92 14.76 11.01 -33.20
C PRO A 92 15.78 11.30 -34.31
N ARG A 93 17.02 10.79 -34.20
CA ARG A 93 18.07 10.96 -35.21
C ARG A 93 17.99 9.97 -36.38
N THR A 94 17.27 8.85 -36.27
CA THR A 94 17.22 7.83 -37.33
C THR A 94 16.04 7.97 -38.30
N ALA A 95 15.15 8.94 -38.10
CA ALA A 95 13.97 9.15 -38.97
C ALA A 95 14.20 10.11 -40.16
N LEU A 96 15.41 10.62 -40.39
CA LEU A 96 15.68 11.69 -41.38
C LEU A 96 16.43 11.23 -42.65
N THR A 97 16.21 10.00 -43.11
CA THR A 97 16.70 9.56 -44.44
C THR A 97 15.61 8.87 -45.23
N SER A 98 14.55 9.60 -45.56
CA SER A 98 13.68 9.22 -46.68
C SER A 98 13.43 10.46 -47.52
N SER A 99 13.98 10.41 -48.73
CA SER A 99 13.88 11.40 -49.79
C SER A 99 12.42 11.57 -50.22
N ALA A 100 11.71 12.48 -49.59
CA ALA A 100 10.44 12.99 -50.08
C ALA A 100 10.42 14.50 -49.86
N VAL A 101 10.32 15.22 -50.98
CA VAL A 101 10.03 16.64 -51.17
C VAL A 101 9.61 17.35 -49.87
N SER A 102 10.58 17.98 -49.20
CA SER A 102 10.28 18.94 -48.14
C SER A 102 9.54 20.11 -48.79
N PRO A 103 8.30 20.45 -48.36
CA PRO A 103 7.75 21.73 -48.72
C PRO A 103 8.72 22.78 -48.17
N ARG A 104 9.19 23.67 -49.06
CA ARG A 104 9.88 24.90 -48.65
C ARG A 104 8.87 25.69 -47.80
N ILE A 105 8.84 25.43 -46.50
CA ILE A 105 8.33 26.38 -45.53
C ILE A 105 9.35 27.51 -45.58
N VAL A 106 9.06 28.48 -46.44
CA VAL A 106 9.70 29.78 -46.43
C VAL A 106 9.29 30.40 -45.11
N TRP A 107 10.08 30.16 -44.06
CA TRP A 107 10.04 30.96 -42.86
C TRP A 107 10.33 32.39 -43.30
N ARG A 108 9.28 33.20 -43.51
CA ARG A 108 9.45 34.63 -43.57
C ARG A 108 10.02 35.03 -42.21
N ALA A 109 11.29 35.38 -42.19
CA ALA A 109 12.01 35.93 -41.06
C ALA A 109 11.50 37.36 -40.77
N SER A 110 10.23 37.47 -40.43
CA SER A 110 9.54 38.66 -39.94
C SER A 110 8.57 38.13 -38.88
N GLU A 111 8.86 38.14 -37.57
CA GLU A 111 9.79 38.92 -36.78
C GLU A 111 10.15 38.09 -35.54
N PRO A 112 11.40 38.10 -35.04
CA PRO A 112 11.80 37.43 -33.80
C PRO A 112 10.98 37.85 -32.56
N CYS A 113 10.29 38.99 -32.64
CA CYS A 113 9.39 39.49 -31.60
C CYS A 113 8.18 38.56 -31.36
N ASN A 114 7.66 37.88 -32.38
CA ASN A 114 6.45 37.06 -32.21
C ASN A 114 6.74 35.77 -31.41
N LEU A 115 7.91 35.16 -31.63
CA LEU A 115 8.31 33.97 -30.86
C LEU A 115 8.57 34.32 -29.39
N ALA A 116 9.23 35.45 -29.14
CA ALA A 116 9.45 35.94 -27.78
C ALA A 116 8.13 36.21 -27.04
N SER A 117 7.17 36.87 -27.69
CA SER A 117 5.85 37.13 -27.10
C SER A 117 5.05 35.85 -26.83
N ILE A 118 5.13 34.84 -27.71
CA ILE A 118 4.48 33.55 -27.49
C ILE A 118 5.12 32.81 -26.32
N LEU A 119 6.45 32.81 -26.22
CA LEU A 119 7.15 32.19 -25.09
C LEU A 119 6.83 32.89 -23.77
N GLU A 120 6.80 34.22 -23.76
CA GLU A 120 6.41 34.99 -22.57
C GLU A 120 4.97 34.70 -22.15
N PHE A 121 4.04 34.61 -23.10
CA PHE A 121 2.66 34.22 -22.82
C PHE A 121 2.59 32.80 -22.22
N VAL A 122 3.32 31.85 -22.80
CA VAL A 122 3.38 30.47 -22.33
C VAL A 122 3.98 30.38 -20.91
N ASP A 123 5.06 31.10 -20.63
CA ASP A 123 5.68 31.14 -19.30
C ASP A 123 4.72 31.74 -18.24
N ASN A 124 3.97 32.78 -18.62
CA ASN A 124 2.95 33.38 -17.76
C ASN A 124 1.81 32.41 -17.47
N GLU A 125 1.32 31.67 -18.48
CA GLU A 125 0.26 30.66 -18.29
C GLU A 125 0.76 29.47 -17.45
N PHE A 126 1.99 29.00 -17.67
CA PHE A 126 2.58 27.96 -16.82
C PHE A 126 2.75 28.42 -15.37
N THR A 127 3.13 29.68 -15.14
CA THR A 127 3.24 30.24 -13.79
C THR A 127 1.87 30.26 -13.10
N LYS A 128 0.83 30.73 -13.79
CA LYS A 128 -0.56 30.70 -13.26
C LYS A 128 -1.02 29.29 -12.93
N LEU A 129 -0.82 28.32 -13.84
CA LEU A 129 -1.18 26.92 -13.61
C LEU A 129 -0.44 26.33 -12.40
N ARG A 130 0.85 26.62 -12.25
CA ARG A 130 1.65 26.18 -11.10
C ARG A 130 1.13 26.76 -9.79
N ASP A 131 0.78 28.03 -9.79
CA ASP A 131 0.29 28.72 -8.59
C ASP A 131 -1.12 28.20 -8.21
N GLN A 132 -1.99 27.97 -9.20
CA GLN A 132 -3.30 27.33 -9.02
C GLN A 132 -3.17 25.90 -8.47
N LEU A 133 -2.27 25.08 -9.03
CA LEU A 133 -2.00 23.72 -8.51
C LEU A 133 -1.47 23.76 -7.08
N SER A 134 -0.60 24.72 -6.76
CA SER A 134 -0.04 24.87 -5.42
C SER A 134 -1.10 25.32 -4.40
N ALA A 135 -2.02 26.21 -4.81
CA ALA A 135 -3.14 26.64 -3.99
C ALA A 135 -4.11 25.49 -3.74
N HIS A 136 -4.52 24.79 -4.79
CA HIS A 136 -5.41 23.62 -4.70
C HIS A 136 -4.84 22.54 -3.77
N LYS A 137 -3.55 22.23 -3.90
CA LYS A 137 -2.88 21.26 -3.02
C LYS A 137 -2.95 21.66 -1.55
N ARG A 138 -2.74 22.94 -1.23
CA ARG A 138 -2.86 23.45 0.16
C ARG A 138 -4.28 23.37 0.66
N GLU A 139 -5.26 23.77 -0.16
CA GLU A 139 -6.68 23.69 0.18
C GLU A 139 -7.09 22.25 0.48
N VAL A 140 -6.65 21.28 -0.33
CA VAL A 140 -6.91 19.85 -0.11
C VAL A 140 -6.22 19.34 1.15
N GLU A 141 -4.96 19.69 1.40
CA GLU A 141 -4.26 19.32 2.63
C GLU A 141 -4.98 19.88 3.86
N ASP A 142 -5.42 21.14 3.83
CA ASP A 142 -6.16 21.78 4.90
C ASP A 142 -7.53 21.14 5.12
N ALA A 143 -8.29 20.88 4.04
CA ALA A 143 -9.59 20.21 4.11
C ALA A 143 -9.47 18.81 4.72
N VAL A 144 -8.51 18.00 4.27
CA VAL A 144 -8.26 16.66 4.82
C VAL A 144 -7.83 16.75 6.29
N ASN A 145 -6.96 17.68 6.65
CA ASN A 145 -6.49 17.87 8.03
C ASN A 145 -7.62 18.35 8.96
N ASN A 146 -8.56 19.15 8.44
CA ASN A 146 -9.70 19.66 9.18
C ASN A 146 -10.88 18.66 9.23
N ASN A 147 -10.71 17.43 8.73
CA ASN A 147 -11.80 16.45 8.56
C ASN A 147 -12.99 17.03 7.79
N GLU A 148 -12.75 17.84 6.76
CA GLU A 148 -13.78 18.10 5.76
C GLU A 148 -13.97 16.82 4.95
N LEU A 149 -14.98 16.05 5.36
CA LEU A 149 -15.16 14.68 4.90
C LEU A 149 -15.61 14.61 3.42
N ALA A 150 -16.21 15.69 2.88
CA ALA A 150 -16.71 15.74 1.50
C ALA A 150 -15.65 16.14 0.44
N VAL A 151 -14.42 15.64 0.57
CA VAL A 151 -13.34 15.84 -0.41
C VAL A 151 -13.41 14.73 -1.48
N GLU A 152 -13.39 15.12 -2.75
CA GLU A 152 -13.33 14.17 -3.88
C GLU A 152 -12.00 13.41 -3.91
N ILE A 153 -12.03 12.16 -4.34
CA ILE A 153 -10.83 11.33 -4.50
C ILE A 153 -10.13 11.70 -5.82
N ASP A 154 -8.98 12.33 -5.67
CA ASP A 154 -7.95 12.54 -6.69
C ASP A 154 -6.57 12.09 -6.16
N GLN A 155 -5.51 12.32 -6.93
CA GLN A 155 -4.17 11.86 -6.56
C GLN A 155 -3.64 12.55 -5.28
N ASP A 156 -3.88 13.85 -5.12
CA ASP A 156 -3.32 14.65 -4.03
C ASP A 156 -4.09 14.40 -2.72
N SER A 157 -5.42 14.44 -2.77
CA SER A 157 -6.31 14.11 -1.65
C SER A 157 -6.09 12.67 -1.15
N LEU A 158 -5.97 11.70 -2.06
CA LEU A 158 -5.72 10.31 -1.68
C LEU A 158 -4.32 10.11 -1.12
N ALA A 159 -3.30 10.79 -1.67
CA ALA A 159 -1.94 10.74 -1.12
C ALA A 159 -1.89 11.32 0.31
N SER A 160 -2.56 12.46 0.53
CA SER A 160 -2.71 13.06 1.86
C SER A 160 -3.43 12.12 2.83
N TYR A 161 -4.56 11.54 2.40
CA TYR A 161 -5.31 10.58 3.19
C TYR A 161 -4.48 9.35 3.56
N VAL A 162 -3.72 8.79 2.62
CA VAL A 162 -2.85 7.63 2.88
C VAL A 162 -1.78 7.94 3.94
N LEU A 163 -1.23 9.15 3.95
CA LEU A 163 -0.26 9.57 4.96
C LEU A 163 -0.91 9.70 6.35
N ASN A 164 -2.09 10.30 6.42
CA ASN A 164 -2.70 10.78 7.65
C ASN A 164 -3.72 9.82 8.29
N SER A 165 -4.32 8.91 7.52
CA SER A 165 -5.36 8.00 8.01
C SER A 165 -4.79 6.96 8.98
N LYS A 166 -5.24 7.02 10.24
CA LYS A 166 -4.91 6.05 11.30
C LYS A 166 -5.55 4.69 11.03
N THR A 167 -6.78 4.68 10.52
CA THR A 167 -7.52 3.46 10.18
C THR A 167 -6.77 2.67 9.13
N LEU A 168 -6.40 3.32 8.02
CA LEU A 168 -5.65 2.70 6.94
C LEU A 168 -4.27 2.23 7.43
N LEU A 169 -3.52 3.09 8.15
CA LEU A 169 -2.21 2.73 8.68
C LEU A 169 -2.26 1.49 9.59
N ARG A 170 -3.31 1.34 10.40
CA ARG A 170 -3.50 0.16 11.25
C ARG A 170 -3.70 -1.10 10.42
N ILE A 171 -4.53 -1.03 9.37
CA ILE A 171 -4.77 -2.17 8.46
C ILE A 171 -3.47 -2.56 7.77
N GLU A 172 -2.79 -1.59 7.15
CA GLU A 172 -1.53 -1.80 6.42
C GLU A 172 -0.41 -2.36 7.31
N SER A 173 -0.30 -1.86 8.53
CA SER A 173 0.70 -2.37 9.49
C SER A 173 0.44 -3.82 9.85
N ARG A 174 -0.82 -4.23 10.00
CA ARG A 174 -1.15 -5.62 10.26
C ARG A 174 -0.93 -6.50 9.03
N ILE A 175 -1.16 -5.99 7.81
CA ILE A 175 -0.85 -6.70 6.55
C ILE A 175 0.66 -6.93 6.44
N ALA A 176 1.46 -5.86 6.56
CA ALA A 176 2.93 -5.93 6.51
C ALA A 176 3.49 -6.90 7.56
N LYS A 177 2.96 -6.87 8.78
CA LYS A 177 3.35 -7.81 9.84
C LYS A 177 3.02 -9.26 9.49
N ALA A 178 1.86 -9.52 8.89
CA ALA A 178 1.45 -10.87 8.50
C ALA A 178 2.37 -11.45 7.41
N THR A 179 2.89 -10.60 6.53
CA THR A 179 3.81 -11.00 5.45
C THR A 179 5.28 -10.88 5.79
N LYS A 180 5.62 -10.50 7.03
CA LYS A 180 6.99 -10.24 7.50
C LYS A 180 7.72 -9.16 6.67
N GLN A 181 6.98 -8.28 6.02
CA GLN A 181 7.51 -7.15 5.28
C GLN A 181 7.42 -5.87 6.10
N ARG A 182 8.13 -4.83 5.66
CA ARG A 182 8.08 -3.49 6.27
C ARG A 182 7.25 -2.56 5.41
N LEU A 183 6.47 -1.69 6.05
CA LEU A 183 5.73 -0.67 5.34
C LEU A 183 6.69 0.44 4.89
N ARG A 184 6.66 0.80 3.60
CA ARG A 184 7.45 1.90 3.05
C ARG A 184 6.99 3.22 3.65
N SER A 185 7.94 4.05 4.09
CA SER A 185 7.61 5.36 4.71
C SER A 185 7.10 6.39 3.70
N ARG A 186 7.57 6.32 2.45
CA ARG A 186 7.20 7.25 1.38
C ARG A 186 6.02 6.73 0.57
N VAL A 187 5.11 7.63 0.26
CA VAL A 187 4.03 7.41 -0.71
C VAL A 187 4.58 7.54 -2.13
N LEU A 188 4.17 6.65 -3.01
CA LEU A 188 4.56 6.61 -4.42
C LEU A 188 3.42 7.18 -5.26
N LEU A 189 3.58 8.38 -5.82
CA LEU A 189 2.47 9.08 -6.51
C LEU A 189 1.90 8.29 -7.69
N TYR A 190 2.75 7.62 -8.48
CA TYR A 190 2.29 6.78 -9.59
C TYR A 190 1.39 5.63 -9.09
N TYR A 191 1.73 5.04 -7.94
CA TYR A 191 0.94 3.98 -7.32
C TYR A 191 -0.40 4.51 -6.82
N ILE A 192 -0.41 5.71 -6.23
CA ILE A 192 -1.66 6.37 -5.80
C ILE A 192 -2.57 6.67 -6.99
N SER A 193 -2.01 7.08 -8.14
CA SER A 193 -2.80 7.32 -9.35
C SER A 193 -3.58 6.08 -9.77
N ASP A 194 -2.93 4.91 -9.80
CA ASP A 194 -3.61 3.65 -10.11
C ASP A 194 -4.74 3.33 -9.10
N ARG A 195 -4.52 3.66 -7.82
CA ARG A 195 -5.53 3.48 -6.76
C ARG A 195 -6.72 4.42 -6.92
N VAL A 196 -6.53 5.65 -7.38
CA VAL A 196 -7.64 6.59 -7.66
C VAL A 196 -8.58 6.00 -8.71
N ASP A 197 -8.03 5.53 -9.83
CA ASP A 197 -8.83 4.93 -10.91
C ASP A 197 -9.59 3.70 -10.42
N GLU A 198 -8.93 2.84 -9.66
CA GLU A 198 -9.53 1.63 -9.09
C GLU A 198 -10.64 1.93 -8.08
N LEU A 199 -10.48 2.94 -7.21
CA LEU A 199 -11.51 3.37 -6.28
C LEU A 199 -12.73 3.94 -7.01
N ARG A 200 -12.51 4.74 -8.06
CA ARG A 200 -13.59 5.26 -8.92
C ARG A 200 -14.34 4.13 -9.65
N MET A 201 -13.64 3.09 -10.07
CA MET A 201 -14.27 1.91 -10.69
C MET A 201 -15.20 1.14 -9.75
N ILE A 202 -15.00 1.27 -8.44
CA ILE A 202 -15.89 0.66 -7.43
C ILE A 202 -16.85 1.67 -6.79
N ASP A 203 -17.13 2.77 -7.49
CA ASP A 203 -18.07 3.83 -7.11
C ASP A 203 -17.69 4.55 -5.79
N LEU A 204 -16.40 4.55 -5.42
CA LEU A 204 -15.87 5.34 -4.31
C LEU A 204 -15.26 6.64 -4.85
N HIS A 205 -15.98 7.73 -4.68
CA HIS A 205 -15.61 9.04 -5.20
C HIS A 205 -15.17 10.04 -4.13
N GLN A 206 -15.47 9.80 -2.85
CA GLN A 206 -15.17 10.74 -1.76
C GLN A 206 -14.38 10.09 -0.62
N ILE A 207 -13.55 10.89 0.06
CA ILE A 207 -12.73 10.43 1.18
C ILE A 207 -13.59 9.97 2.36
N ILE A 208 -14.75 10.61 2.61
CA ILE A 208 -15.69 10.15 3.65
C ILE A 208 -16.17 8.72 3.41
N ASP A 209 -16.55 8.40 2.17
CA ASP A 209 -17.08 7.09 1.82
C ASP A 209 -15.99 6.03 1.94
N LEU A 210 -14.75 6.40 1.57
CA LEU A 210 -13.58 5.55 1.73
C LEU A 210 -13.28 5.26 3.21
N ASP A 211 -13.23 6.27 4.07
CA ASP A 211 -12.95 6.08 5.50
C ASP A 211 -14.09 5.30 6.18
N ALA A 212 -15.35 5.60 5.87
CA ALA A 212 -16.50 4.86 6.35
C ALA A 212 -16.44 3.37 5.93
N THR A 213 -16.09 3.11 4.67
CA THR A 213 -15.92 1.74 4.17
C THR A 213 -14.78 1.02 4.89
N LEU A 214 -13.64 1.67 5.08
CA LEU A 214 -12.50 1.10 5.80
C LEU A 214 -12.80 0.86 7.28
N ALA A 215 -13.60 1.72 7.92
CA ALA A 215 -14.03 1.54 9.30
C ALA A 215 -15.01 0.36 9.44
N ALA A 216 -15.94 0.21 8.50
CA ALA A 216 -16.94 -0.87 8.50
C ALA A 216 -16.32 -2.23 8.14
N GLU A 217 -15.52 -2.28 7.09
CA GLU A 217 -15.00 -3.53 6.51
C GLU A 217 -13.55 -3.83 6.91
N GLY A 218 -12.91 -3.00 7.74
CA GLY A 218 -11.47 -3.08 8.00
C GLY A 218 -10.97 -4.43 8.55
N GLU A 219 -11.78 -5.12 9.36
CA GLU A 219 -11.44 -6.46 9.85
C GLU A 219 -11.56 -7.52 8.75
N LEU A 220 -12.61 -7.47 7.93
CA LEU A 220 -12.78 -8.37 6.79
C LEU A 220 -11.67 -8.15 5.76
N LEU A 221 -11.37 -6.89 5.45
CA LEU A 221 -10.31 -6.48 4.54
C LEU A 221 -8.95 -7.04 4.96
N TRP A 222 -8.62 -6.94 6.24
CA TRP A 222 -7.41 -7.54 6.77
C TRP A 222 -7.38 -9.05 6.49
N ARG A 223 -8.48 -9.76 6.76
CA ARG A 223 -8.54 -11.24 6.71
C ARG A 223 -8.42 -11.74 5.31
N PHE A 224 -9.13 -11.05 4.43
CA PHE A 224 -9.02 -11.21 3.00
C PHE A 224 -7.56 -11.02 2.54
N ALA A 225 -6.92 -9.90 2.90
CA ALA A 225 -5.53 -9.63 2.51
C ALA A 225 -4.56 -10.69 3.05
N ARG A 226 -4.68 -11.12 4.32
CA ARG A 226 -3.84 -12.20 4.85
C ARG A 226 -4.05 -13.49 4.06
N ASN A 227 -5.29 -13.94 3.92
CA ASN A 227 -5.59 -15.23 3.30
C ASN A 227 -5.16 -15.26 1.84
N TRP A 228 -5.27 -14.13 1.14
CA TRP A 228 -4.74 -13.97 -0.21
C TRP A 228 -3.20 -14.03 -0.24
N MET A 229 -2.52 -13.29 0.62
CA MET A 229 -1.05 -13.22 0.62
C MET A 229 -0.36 -14.48 1.13
N LEU A 230 -1.01 -15.28 1.97
CA LEU A 230 -0.44 -16.52 2.51
C LEU A 230 -0.50 -17.69 1.52
N ARG A 231 -1.06 -17.50 0.32
CA ARG A 231 -1.02 -18.53 -0.71
C ARG A 231 0.43 -18.82 -1.13
N ALA A 232 0.72 -20.09 -1.39
CA ALA A 232 2.08 -20.55 -1.67
C ALA A 232 2.68 -19.92 -2.93
N ASP A 233 1.86 -19.71 -3.96
CA ASP A 233 2.24 -19.05 -5.20
C ASP A 233 2.61 -17.57 -4.99
N PHE A 234 1.87 -16.86 -4.15
CA PHE A 234 2.18 -15.48 -3.80
C PHE A 234 3.44 -15.36 -2.95
N GLN A 235 3.64 -16.24 -1.97
CA GLN A 235 4.84 -16.27 -1.15
C GLN A 235 6.10 -16.58 -1.97
N GLN A 236 6.01 -17.48 -2.95
CA GLN A 236 7.11 -17.75 -3.87
C GLN A 236 7.46 -16.50 -4.68
N TYR A 237 6.45 -15.80 -5.20
CA TYR A 237 6.66 -14.56 -5.95
C TYR A 237 7.38 -13.49 -5.11
N LEU A 238 6.94 -13.27 -3.87
CA LEU A 238 7.60 -12.31 -2.97
C LEU A 238 9.06 -12.69 -2.67
N ALA A 239 9.34 -13.98 -2.52
CA ALA A 239 10.70 -14.46 -2.28
C ALA A 239 11.62 -14.26 -3.50
N GLU A 240 11.08 -14.33 -4.72
CA GLU A 240 11.83 -14.11 -5.96
C GLU A 240 12.09 -12.63 -6.25
N GLU A 241 11.15 -11.74 -5.90
CA GLU A 241 11.28 -10.30 -6.15
C GLU A 241 12.24 -9.61 -5.17
N GLY A 242 12.36 -10.14 -3.94
CA GLY A 242 13.36 -9.73 -2.96
C GLY A 242 13.14 -8.34 -2.36
N ASP A 243 11.98 -7.72 -2.56
CA ASP A 243 11.63 -6.46 -1.90
C ASP A 243 10.92 -6.74 -0.56
N ASP A 244 11.63 -6.48 0.53
CA ASP A 244 11.10 -6.56 1.89
C ASP A 244 10.14 -5.40 2.22
N LEU A 245 9.85 -4.50 1.25
CA LEU A 245 9.02 -3.33 1.44
C LEU A 245 7.66 -3.46 0.76
N VAL A 246 6.60 -3.13 1.50
CA VAL A 246 5.24 -2.96 0.97
C VAL A 246 4.96 -1.48 0.76
N ALA A 247 4.34 -1.13 -0.36
CA ALA A 247 3.95 0.25 -0.64
C ALA A 247 2.95 0.78 0.40
N ARG A 248 3.08 2.06 0.76
CA ARG A 248 2.01 2.80 1.44
C ARG A 248 0.80 2.90 0.49
N GLY A 249 -0.41 2.71 1.00
CA GLY A 249 -1.63 2.59 0.22
C GLY A 249 -2.01 1.15 -0.16
N ILE A 250 -1.25 0.14 0.26
CA ILE A 250 -1.55 -1.27 -0.06
C ILE A 250 -2.93 -1.72 0.43
N GLY A 251 -3.43 -1.12 1.53
CA GLY A 251 -4.77 -1.42 2.01
C GLY A 251 -5.85 -1.08 0.99
N LEU A 252 -5.64 -0.01 0.20
CA LEU A 252 -6.58 0.44 -0.85
C LEU A 252 -6.66 -0.56 -2.01
N PHE A 253 -5.54 -1.19 -2.35
CA PHE A 253 -5.51 -2.24 -3.36
C PHE A 253 -6.35 -3.46 -2.94
N TYR A 254 -6.16 -3.92 -1.70
CA TYR A 254 -6.94 -5.04 -1.18
C TYR A 254 -8.40 -4.66 -0.99
N LEU A 255 -8.71 -3.40 -0.70
CA LEU A 255 -10.09 -2.91 -0.64
C LEU A 255 -10.74 -3.03 -2.02
N PHE A 256 -10.06 -2.57 -3.07
CA PHE A 256 -10.53 -2.72 -4.44
C PHE A 256 -10.83 -4.18 -4.79
N LEU A 257 -9.88 -5.09 -4.53
CA LEU A 257 -10.07 -6.52 -4.78
C LEU A 257 -11.25 -7.09 -3.99
N LEU A 258 -11.36 -6.76 -2.70
CA LEU A 258 -12.47 -7.18 -1.85
C LEU A 258 -13.81 -6.70 -2.43
N ARG A 259 -13.92 -5.42 -2.78
CA ARG A 259 -15.16 -4.82 -3.31
C ARG A 259 -15.56 -5.43 -4.65
N ILE A 260 -14.60 -5.74 -5.53
CA ILE A 260 -14.92 -6.44 -6.79
C ILE A 260 -15.57 -7.79 -6.51
N THR A 261 -15.07 -8.56 -5.54
CA THR A 261 -15.67 -9.87 -5.26
C THR A 261 -17.11 -9.77 -4.77
N GLN A 262 -17.46 -8.67 -4.08
CA GLN A 262 -18.80 -8.41 -3.53
C GLN A 262 -19.79 -7.92 -4.61
N MET A 263 -19.30 -7.38 -5.72
CA MET A 263 -20.17 -6.91 -6.80
C MET A 263 -20.81 -8.09 -7.55
N PRO A 264 -22.12 -7.98 -7.90
CA PRO A 264 -22.75 -8.95 -8.80
C PRO A 264 -22.06 -8.92 -10.16
N ASP A 265 -22.00 -10.09 -10.84
CA ASP A 265 -21.18 -10.36 -12.04
C ASP A 265 -21.11 -9.18 -13.02
N LYS A 266 -20.03 -8.38 -12.90
CA LYS A 266 -19.62 -7.38 -13.87
C LYS A 266 -18.54 -8.03 -14.76
N PRO A 267 -18.89 -8.61 -15.93
CA PRO A 267 -17.92 -9.33 -16.77
C PRO A 267 -16.75 -8.44 -17.21
N ALA A 268 -16.98 -7.13 -17.35
CA ALA A 268 -15.93 -6.15 -17.64
C ALA A 268 -14.85 -6.09 -16.54
N LEU A 269 -15.23 -6.23 -15.26
CA LEU A 269 -14.27 -6.24 -14.15
C LEU A 269 -13.48 -7.55 -14.09
N ALA A 270 -14.14 -8.68 -14.38
CA ALA A 270 -13.45 -9.96 -14.48
C ALA A 270 -12.39 -9.93 -15.60
N GLN A 271 -12.76 -9.43 -16.78
CA GLN A 271 -11.82 -9.26 -17.89
C GLN A 271 -10.67 -8.30 -17.55
N LEU A 272 -10.94 -7.22 -16.82
CA LEU A 272 -9.90 -6.29 -16.38
C LEU A 272 -8.94 -6.93 -15.37
N LEU A 273 -9.44 -7.70 -14.41
CA LEU A 273 -8.60 -8.43 -13.45
C LEU A 273 -7.71 -9.47 -14.16
N GLU A 274 -8.26 -10.21 -15.12
CA GLU A 274 -7.50 -11.19 -15.89
C GLU A 274 -6.45 -10.53 -16.79
N SER A 275 -6.81 -9.46 -17.50
CA SER A 275 -5.92 -8.81 -18.47
C SER A 275 -4.85 -7.92 -17.83
N LYS A 276 -5.20 -7.13 -16.80
CA LYS A 276 -4.30 -6.16 -16.15
C LYS A 276 -3.49 -6.79 -15.01
N MET A 277 -4.10 -7.68 -14.23
CA MET A 277 -3.52 -8.19 -12.98
C MET A 277 -3.24 -9.70 -13.01
N ASN A 278 -3.70 -10.41 -14.04
CA ASN A 278 -3.61 -11.87 -14.14
C ASN A 278 -4.19 -12.57 -12.89
N PHE A 279 -5.29 -12.04 -12.36
CA PHE A 279 -5.99 -12.60 -11.21
C PHE A 279 -7.23 -13.35 -11.65
N ASN A 280 -7.45 -14.52 -11.03
CA ASN A 280 -8.67 -15.29 -11.21
C ASN A 280 -9.72 -14.83 -10.18
N LEU A 281 -10.87 -14.35 -10.67
CA LEU A 281 -11.95 -13.86 -9.82
C LEU A 281 -12.50 -14.91 -8.85
N ASN A 282 -12.50 -16.19 -9.25
CA ASN A 282 -12.99 -17.27 -8.38
C ASN A 282 -12.06 -17.46 -7.17
N GLU A 283 -10.75 -17.37 -7.38
CA GLU A 283 -9.79 -17.47 -6.28
C GLU A 283 -9.94 -16.29 -5.30
N LEU A 284 -10.21 -15.09 -5.82
CA LEU A 284 -10.49 -13.92 -4.97
C LEU A 284 -11.77 -14.13 -4.15
N ARG A 285 -12.83 -14.70 -4.77
CA ARG A 285 -14.07 -15.06 -4.06
C ARG A 285 -13.83 -16.10 -2.98
N ASP A 286 -13.03 -17.13 -3.25
CA ASP A 286 -12.67 -18.15 -2.25
C ASP A 286 -11.93 -17.54 -1.05
N ALA A 287 -10.98 -16.63 -1.31
CA ALA A 287 -10.27 -15.91 -0.26
C ALA A 287 -11.21 -15.03 0.59
N ARG A 288 -12.24 -14.42 -0.03
CA ARG A 288 -13.28 -13.69 0.71
C ARG A 288 -14.11 -14.63 1.58
N ILE A 289 -14.61 -15.73 1.03
CA ILE A 289 -15.44 -16.70 1.77
C ILE A 289 -14.68 -17.23 2.98
N ALA A 290 -13.40 -17.56 2.80
CA ALA A 290 -12.52 -17.94 3.90
C ALA A 290 -12.43 -16.85 4.96
N ALA A 291 -12.21 -15.59 4.56
CA ALA A 291 -12.17 -14.45 5.47
C ALA A 291 -13.50 -14.23 6.23
N GLU A 292 -14.64 -14.34 5.56
CA GLU A 292 -15.98 -14.22 6.16
C GLU A 292 -16.26 -15.32 7.20
N SER A 293 -15.89 -16.57 6.88
CA SER A 293 -16.07 -17.71 7.79
C SER A 293 -15.29 -17.58 9.10
N GLU A 294 -14.16 -16.88 9.08
CA GLU A 294 -13.42 -16.61 10.30
C GLU A 294 -14.09 -15.52 11.14
N VAL A 295 -14.77 -14.54 10.52
CA VAL A 295 -15.41 -13.42 11.25
C VAL A 295 -16.60 -13.94 12.06
N THR A 296 -17.30 -14.95 11.55
CA THR A 296 -18.45 -15.56 12.22
C THR A 296 -18.07 -16.56 13.32
N SER A 297 -16.80 -16.94 13.43
CA SER A 297 -16.31 -17.82 14.48
C SER A 297 -15.81 -16.99 15.67
N PRO A 298 -16.61 -16.80 16.74
CA PRO A 298 -16.14 -16.09 17.94
C PRO A 298 -14.95 -16.84 18.53
N SER A 299 -13.84 -16.12 18.68
CA SER A 299 -12.61 -16.61 19.34
C SER A 299 -12.77 -16.67 20.85
#